data_AF-A0A327T3Y6-F1
#
_entry.id   AF-A0A327T3Y6-F1
#
_cell.length_a   1.000
_cell.length_b   1.000
_cell.length_c   1.000
_cell.angle_alpha   90.00
_cell.angle_beta   90.00
_cell.angle_gamma   90.00
#
_symmetry.space_group_name_H-M   'P 1'
#
loop_
_entity.id
_entity.type
_entity.pdbx_description
1 polymer ?
#
loop_
_entity_poly.entity_id
_entity_poly.type
_entity_poly.pdbx_seq_one_letter_code
_entity_poly.pdbx_strand_id
1 'polypeptide(L)'
;MSVGELAGLLVAVFWAVLVTLLAVVLVRLSKVLREATGLVSAVTEQAVPLLRDASSAVHSAQEQLERVDEITANVQDAAADAKALSSTVAATLGGPLVKVAAFSYGVRKAVSRQQAGPGAVPQQAGEREELARLIRAEVRAATAPRGGLLARVRRAVRG
;
A
#
# COMPACT_ATOMS: atom_id res chain seq x y z
N MET A 1 38.95 86.05 -24.73
CA MET A 1 38.29 84.76 -24.52
C MET A 1 37.13 84.68 -25.49
N SER A 2 37.16 83.74 -26.44
CA SER A 2 36.09 83.60 -27.42
C SER A 2 34.93 82.79 -26.83
N VAL A 3 33.69 83.04 -27.27
CA VAL A 3 32.49 82.33 -26.74
C VAL A 3 32.60 80.81 -26.92
N GLY A 4 33.25 80.34 -27.97
CA GLY A 4 33.49 78.92 -28.21
C GLY A 4 34.42 78.25 -27.19
N GLU A 5 35.36 79.01 -26.62
CA GLU A 5 36.33 78.51 -25.64
C GLU A 5 35.67 78.26 -24.28
N LEU A 6 34.80 79.18 -23.86
CA LEU A 6 33.95 79.02 -22.66
C LEU A 6 32.96 77.86 -22.81
N ALA A 7 32.35 77.70 -24.00
CA ALA A 7 31.46 76.60 -24.28
C ALA A 7 32.18 75.24 -24.23
N GLY A 8 33.39 75.15 -24.80
CA GLY A 8 34.22 73.95 -24.77
C GLY A 8 34.61 73.55 -23.34
N LEU A 9 34.98 74.52 -22.48
CA LEU A 9 35.30 74.25 -21.09
C LEU A 9 34.11 73.69 -20.31
N LEU A 10 32.92 74.27 -20.49
CA LEU A 10 31.69 73.80 -19.85
C LEU A 10 31.37 72.35 -20.24
N VAL A 11 31.46 72.03 -21.54
CA VAL A 11 31.25 70.68 -22.05
C VAL A 11 32.29 69.71 -21.49
N ALA A 12 33.57 70.11 -21.45
CA ALA A 12 34.63 69.27 -20.90
C ALA A 12 34.41 68.93 -19.43
N VAL A 13 34.01 69.91 -18.61
CA VAL A 13 33.71 69.70 -17.19
C VAL A 13 32.49 68.79 -17.03
N PHE A 14 31.41 69.03 -17.79
CA PHE A 14 30.23 68.17 -17.75
C PHE A 14 30.56 66.72 -18.11
N TRP A 15 31.35 66.51 -19.17
CA TRP A 15 31.78 65.19 -19.61
C TRP A 15 32.67 64.51 -18.57
N ALA A 16 33.60 65.24 -17.96
CA ALA A 16 34.45 64.72 -16.90
C ALA A 16 33.63 64.22 -15.69
N VAL A 17 32.59 64.98 -15.29
CA VAL A 17 31.67 64.56 -14.23
C VAL A 17 30.91 63.31 -14.63
N LEU A 18 30.39 63.25 -15.86
CA LEU A 18 29.65 62.08 -16.38
C LEU A 18 30.53 60.82 -16.37
N VAL A 19 31.75 60.91 -16.89
CA VAL A 19 32.71 59.80 -16.93
C VAL A 19 33.07 59.34 -15.52
N THR A 20 33.27 60.28 -14.58
CA THR A 20 33.55 59.95 -13.19
C THR A 20 32.39 59.21 -12.53
N LEU A 21 31.15 59.66 -12.76
CA LEU A 21 29.95 58.99 -12.27
C LEU A 21 29.84 57.58 -12.85
N LEU A 22 30.05 57.44 -14.17
CA LEU A 22 30.02 56.14 -14.84
C LEU A 22 31.09 55.19 -14.29
N ALA A 23 32.32 55.68 -14.06
CA ALA A 23 33.38 54.89 -13.45
C ALA A 23 32.98 54.39 -12.06
N VAL A 24 32.36 55.23 -11.22
CA VAL A 24 31.85 54.81 -9.91
C VAL A 24 30.79 53.72 -10.04
N VAL A 25 29.86 53.83 -10.99
CA VAL A 25 28.83 52.82 -11.25
C VAL A 25 29.46 51.49 -11.70
N LEU A 26 30.41 51.54 -12.63
CA LEU A 26 31.11 50.33 -13.12
C LEU A 26 31.92 49.64 -12.03
N VAL A 27 32.55 50.40 -11.13
CA VAL A 27 33.26 49.85 -9.97
C VAL A 27 32.28 49.15 -9.03
N ARG A 28 31.12 49.76 -8.74
CA ARG A 28 30.08 49.13 -7.92
C ARG A 28 29.54 47.86 -8.56
N LEU A 29 29.26 47.89 -9.86
CA LEU A 29 28.78 46.72 -10.60
C LEU A 29 29.81 45.59 -10.59
N SER A 30 31.09 45.91 -10.78
CA SER A 30 32.18 44.94 -10.70
C SER A 30 32.25 44.26 -9.33
N LYS A 31 31.96 44.98 -8.24
CA LYS A 31 31.89 44.38 -6.88
C LYS A 31 30.72 43.41 -6.76
N VAL A 32 29.54 43.80 -7.23
CA VAL A 32 28.35 42.93 -7.22
C VAL A 32 28.58 41.66 -8.04
N LEU A 33 29.18 41.78 -9.22
CA LEU A 33 29.52 40.61 -10.04
C LEU A 33 30.50 39.68 -9.32
N ARG A 34 31.51 40.24 -8.64
CA ARG A 34 32.46 39.45 -7.85
C ARG A 34 31.78 38.72 -6.69
N GLU A 35 30.87 39.37 -5.98
CA GLU A 35 30.06 38.74 -4.92
C GLU A 35 29.18 37.63 -5.49
N ALA A 36 28.49 37.88 -6.60
CA ALA A 36 27.69 36.87 -7.29
C ALA A 36 28.54 35.67 -7.76
N THR A 37 29.72 35.91 -8.33
CA THR A 37 30.66 34.84 -8.69
C THR A 37 31.12 34.06 -7.46
N GLY A 38 31.40 34.74 -6.34
CA GLY A 38 31.75 34.10 -5.08
C GLY A 38 30.62 33.22 -4.54
N LEU A 39 29.38 33.69 -4.59
CA LEU A 39 28.19 32.92 -4.20
C LEU A 39 28.01 31.69 -5.08
N VAL A 40 28.13 31.83 -6.40
CA VAL A 40 28.03 30.69 -7.33
C VAL A 40 29.13 29.67 -7.05
N SER A 41 30.35 30.12 -6.80
CA SER A 41 31.47 29.24 -6.43
C SER A 41 31.15 28.48 -5.14
N ALA A 42 30.72 29.18 -4.09
CA ALA A 42 30.39 28.58 -2.80
C ALA A 42 29.21 27.58 -2.90
N VAL A 43 28.17 27.93 -3.65
CA VAL A 43 27.05 27.02 -3.92
C VAL A 43 27.52 25.79 -4.69
N THR A 44 28.38 25.96 -5.69
CA THR A 44 28.90 24.83 -6.49
C THR A 44 29.78 23.91 -5.65
N GLU A 45 30.65 24.47 -4.82
CA GLU A 45 31.51 23.72 -3.88
C GLU A 45 30.70 22.86 -2.90
N GLN A 46 29.49 23.29 -2.54
CA GLN A 46 28.60 22.52 -1.64
C GLN A 46 27.64 21.59 -2.41
N ALA A 47 27.07 22.05 -3.52
CA ALA A 47 26.06 21.31 -4.27
C ALA A 47 26.64 20.08 -4.97
N VAL A 48 27.86 20.17 -5.53
CA VAL A 48 28.48 19.03 -6.24
C VAL A 48 28.72 17.83 -5.31
N PRO A 49 29.30 17.99 -4.10
CA PRO A 49 29.39 16.90 -3.13
C PRO A 49 28.04 16.35 -2.71
N LEU A 50 27.06 17.21 -2.40
CA LEU A 50 25.72 16.76 -1.99
C LEU A 50 25.03 15.93 -3.08
N LEU A 51 25.18 16.30 -4.35
CA LEU A 51 24.66 15.53 -5.48
C LEU A 51 25.39 14.18 -5.63
N ARG A 52 26.70 14.15 -5.39
CA ARG A 52 27.48 12.92 -5.39
C ARG A 52 27.04 11.98 -4.26
N ASP A 53 26.85 12.51 -3.05
CA ASP A 53 26.38 11.74 -1.89
C ASP A 53 24.96 11.22 -2.11
N ALA A 54 24.07 12.05 -2.66
CA ALA A 54 22.72 11.63 -3.03
C ALA A 54 22.74 10.52 -4.10
N SER A 55 23.59 10.64 -5.12
CA SER A 55 23.79 9.59 -6.12
C SER A 55 24.30 8.29 -5.50
N SER A 56 25.23 8.39 -4.54
CA SER A 56 25.74 7.23 -3.82
C SER A 56 24.64 6.58 -2.98
N ALA A 57 23.82 7.38 -2.30
CA ALA A 57 22.69 6.88 -1.51
C ALA A 57 21.65 6.17 -2.37
N VAL A 58 21.32 6.73 -3.55
CA VAL A 58 20.43 6.08 -4.53
C VAL A 58 21.03 4.77 -5.03
N HIS A 59 22.33 4.73 -5.33
CA HIS A 59 22.99 3.50 -5.75
C HIS A 59 22.95 2.42 -4.65
N SER A 60 23.26 2.79 -3.40
CA SER A 60 23.15 1.88 -2.26
C SER A 60 21.71 1.42 -1.99
N ALA A 61 20.72 2.28 -2.22
CA ALA A 61 19.31 1.91 -2.12
C ALA A 61 18.94 0.89 -3.22
N GLN A 62 19.43 1.08 -4.45
CA GLN A 62 19.22 0.13 -5.55
C GLN A 62 19.80 -1.25 -5.23
N GLU A 63 21.04 -1.31 -4.73
CA GLU A 63 21.64 -2.59 -4.29
C GLU A 63 20.84 -3.26 -3.17
N GLN A 64 20.27 -2.47 -2.25
CA GLN A 64 19.42 -3.00 -1.19
C GLN A 64 18.10 -3.56 -1.73
N LEU A 65 17.51 -2.90 -2.74
CA LEU A 65 16.31 -3.42 -3.40
C LEU A 65 16.59 -4.74 -4.11
N GLU A 66 17.72 -4.85 -4.81
CA GLU A 66 18.13 -6.12 -5.45
C GLU A 66 18.28 -7.26 -4.44
N ARG A 67 18.86 -7.00 -3.26
CA ARG A 67 18.93 -7.99 -2.18
C ARG A 67 17.56 -8.35 -1.62
N VAL A 68 16.65 -7.38 -1.50
CA VAL A 68 15.28 -7.63 -1.05
C VAL A 68 14.50 -8.48 -2.07
N ASP A 69 14.73 -8.27 -3.36
CA ASP A 69 14.15 -9.09 -4.43
C ASP A 69 14.66 -10.54 -4.35
N GLU A 70 15.96 -10.75 -4.12
CA GLU A 70 16.54 -12.07 -3.91
C GLU A 70 15.96 -12.77 -2.66
N ILE A 71 15.85 -12.05 -1.54
CA ILE A 71 15.20 -12.58 -0.33
C ILE A 71 13.75 -12.95 -0.62
N THR A 72 13.03 -12.12 -1.38
CA THR A 72 11.64 -12.39 -1.76
C THR A 72 11.54 -13.66 -2.61
N ALA A 73 12.44 -13.86 -3.57
CA ALA A 73 12.52 -15.08 -4.36
C ALA A 73 12.80 -16.31 -3.46
N ASN A 74 13.78 -16.23 -2.56
CA ASN A 74 14.09 -17.30 -1.61
C ASN A 74 12.91 -17.63 -0.69
N VAL A 75 12.14 -16.64 -0.27
CA VAL A 75 10.92 -16.83 0.52
C VAL A 75 9.81 -17.49 -0.31
N GLN A 76 9.66 -17.13 -1.58
CA GLN A 76 8.71 -17.78 -2.49
C GLN A 76 9.07 -19.27 -2.68
N ASP A 77 10.34 -19.58 -2.88
CA ASP A 77 10.85 -20.96 -3.00
C ASP A 77 10.61 -21.74 -1.71
N ALA A 78 10.98 -21.18 -0.55
CA ALA A 78 10.73 -21.82 0.74
C ALA A 78 9.24 -22.07 1.00
N ALA A 79 8.36 -21.15 0.59
CA ALA A 79 6.91 -21.33 0.70
C ALA A 79 6.40 -22.44 -0.25
N ALA A 80 6.95 -22.54 -1.46
CA ALA A 80 6.63 -23.60 -2.41
C ALA A 80 7.08 -24.98 -1.89
N ASP A 81 8.29 -25.07 -1.34
CA ASP A 81 8.82 -26.28 -0.71
C ASP A 81 7.96 -26.70 0.49
N ALA A 82 7.62 -25.76 1.36
CA ALA A 82 6.71 -26.01 2.48
C ALA A 82 5.35 -26.52 2.01
N LYS A 83 4.81 -25.97 0.91
CA LYS A 83 3.56 -26.45 0.30
C LYS A 83 3.71 -27.86 -0.27
N ALA A 84 4.82 -28.17 -0.92
CA ALA A 84 5.10 -29.51 -1.44
C ALA A 84 5.24 -30.55 -0.32
N LEU A 85 5.94 -30.20 0.76
CA LEU A 85 6.06 -31.02 1.96
C LEU A 85 4.70 -31.22 2.63
N SER A 86 3.92 -30.16 2.83
CA SER A 86 2.57 -30.24 3.39
C SER A 86 1.64 -31.10 2.52
N SER A 87 1.72 -30.97 1.19
CA SER A 87 0.94 -31.76 0.25
C SER A 87 1.33 -33.23 0.32
N THR A 88 2.63 -33.53 0.37
CA THR A 88 3.14 -34.91 0.53
C THR A 88 2.66 -35.52 1.85
N VAL A 89 2.79 -34.80 2.98
CA VAL A 89 2.28 -35.27 4.28
C VAL A 89 0.78 -35.52 4.24
N ALA A 90 0.02 -34.59 3.63
CA ALA A 90 -1.42 -34.77 3.46
C ALA A 90 -1.75 -35.96 2.55
N ALA A 91 -0.98 -36.22 1.49
CA ALA A 91 -1.18 -37.36 0.60
C ALA A 91 -0.81 -38.69 1.26
N THR A 92 0.28 -38.74 2.03
CA THR A 92 0.75 -39.95 2.72
C THR A 92 -0.11 -40.30 3.94
N LEU A 93 -0.55 -39.30 4.70
CA LEU A 93 -1.25 -39.51 5.97
C LEU A 93 -2.74 -39.18 5.94
N GLY A 94 -3.24 -38.35 5.02
CA GLY A 94 -4.63 -37.88 5.02
C GLY A 94 -5.64 -39.01 4.81
N GLY A 95 -5.47 -39.81 3.76
CA GLY A 95 -6.34 -40.95 3.47
C GLY A 95 -6.30 -42.04 4.56
N PRO A 96 -5.11 -42.51 4.98
CA PRO A 96 -4.97 -43.50 6.04
C PRO A 96 -5.50 -43.04 7.40
N LEU A 97 -5.22 -41.80 7.84
CA LEU A 97 -5.69 -41.30 9.14
C LEU A 97 -7.22 -41.21 9.21
N VAL A 98 -7.88 -40.78 8.14
CA VAL A 98 -9.35 -40.78 8.06
C VAL A 98 -9.90 -42.20 8.17
N LYS A 99 -9.27 -43.17 7.50
CA LYS A 99 -9.65 -44.59 7.62
C LYS A 99 -9.47 -45.12 9.04
N VAL A 100 -8.36 -44.79 9.71
CA VAL A 100 -8.10 -45.17 11.11
C VAL A 100 -9.18 -44.57 12.03
N ALA A 101 -9.49 -43.29 11.89
CA ALA A 101 -10.53 -42.63 12.70
C ALA A 101 -11.92 -43.26 12.49
N ALA A 102 -12.31 -43.53 11.24
CA ALA A 102 -13.58 -44.17 10.91
C ALA A 102 -13.65 -45.60 11.47
N PHE A 103 -12.55 -46.35 11.39
CA PHE A 103 -12.46 -47.69 11.97
C PHE A 103 -12.61 -47.65 13.49
N SER A 104 -11.84 -46.80 14.19
CA SER A 104 -11.93 -46.66 15.65
C SER A 104 -13.33 -46.25 16.11
N TYR A 105 -13.99 -45.32 15.41
CA TYR A 105 -15.37 -44.93 15.73
C TYR A 105 -16.36 -46.06 15.47
N GLY A 106 -16.22 -46.78 14.36
CA GLY A 106 -17.04 -47.95 14.03
C GLY A 106 -16.92 -49.04 15.10
N VAL A 107 -15.68 -49.35 15.53
CA VAL A 107 -15.39 -50.30 16.61
C VAL A 107 -16.04 -49.84 17.91
N ARG A 108 -15.82 -48.58 18.32
CA ARG A 108 -16.45 -48.03 19.53
C ARG A 108 -17.97 -48.11 19.47
N LYS A 109 -18.58 -47.80 18.33
CA LYS A 109 -20.04 -47.81 18.14
C LYS A 109 -20.61 -49.23 18.17
N ALA A 110 -19.91 -50.22 17.61
CA ALA A 110 -20.30 -51.62 17.70
C ALA A 110 -20.26 -52.11 19.14
N VAL A 111 -19.16 -51.80 19.86
CA VAL A 111 -18.99 -52.14 21.27
C VAL A 111 -20.05 -51.49 22.15
N SER A 112 -20.35 -50.20 21.95
CA SER A 112 -21.42 -49.52 22.72
C SER A 112 -22.80 -50.09 22.41
N ARG A 113 -23.05 -50.53 21.17
CA ARG A 113 -24.33 -51.12 20.78
C ARG A 113 -24.52 -52.52 21.38
N GLN A 114 -23.43 -53.27 21.55
CA GLN A 114 -23.44 -54.56 22.21
C GLN A 114 -23.62 -54.43 23.73
N GLN A 115 -23.12 -53.34 24.34
CA GLN A 115 -23.37 -53.00 25.73
C GLN A 115 -24.77 -52.39 25.97
N ALA A 116 -25.37 -51.76 24.96
CA ALA A 116 -26.69 -51.12 25.08
C ALA A 116 -27.90 -52.08 24.98
N GLY A 117 -27.70 -53.36 24.65
CA GLY A 117 -28.77 -54.34 24.52
C GLY A 117 -29.76 -54.06 23.35
N PRO A 118 -30.61 -55.03 22.94
CA PRO A 118 -31.41 -54.97 21.71
C PRO A 118 -32.55 -53.92 21.62
N GLY A 119 -32.54 -52.85 22.41
CA GLY A 119 -33.64 -51.87 22.49
C GLY A 119 -33.33 -50.45 22.03
N ALA A 120 -32.06 -50.09 21.77
CA ALA A 120 -31.70 -48.70 21.46
C ALA A 120 -31.75 -48.40 19.95
N VAL A 121 -32.94 -48.05 19.45
CA VAL A 121 -33.13 -47.45 18.12
C VAL A 121 -32.59 -46.00 18.14
N PRO A 122 -31.84 -45.53 17.12
CA PRO A 122 -31.33 -44.16 17.14
C PRO A 122 -32.48 -43.15 16.97
N GLN A 123 -32.57 -42.22 17.93
CA GLN A 123 -33.53 -41.10 18.00
C GLN A 123 -33.45 -40.10 16.82
N GLN A 124 -32.53 -40.31 15.87
CA GLN A 124 -32.19 -39.40 14.77
C GLN A 124 -33.19 -39.40 13.60
N ALA A 125 -34.06 -40.40 13.49
CA ALA A 125 -35.06 -40.44 12.41
C ALA A 125 -36.18 -39.39 12.63
N GLY A 126 -36.60 -39.17 13.88
CA GLY A 126 -37.63 -38.19 14.23
C GLY A 126 -37.14 -36.74 14.12
N GLU A 127 -35.92 -36.47 14.59
CA GLU A 127 -35.31 -35.12 14.51
C GLU A 127 -35.14 -34.64 13.06
N ARG A 128 -34.84 -35.56 12.13
CA ARG A 128 -34.72 -35.25 10.70
C ARG A 128 -36.06 -34.88 10.06
N GLU A 129 -37.15 -35.53 10.47
CA GLU A 129 -38.49 -35.16 10.00
C GLU A 129 -38.95 -33.82 10.58
N GLU A 130 -38.60 -33.54 11.83
CA GLU A 130 -38.91 -32.27 12.49
C GLU A 130 -38.13 -31.11 11.85
N LEU A 131 -36.82 -31.27 11.63
CA LEU A 131 -36.00 -30.32 10.87
C LEU A 131 -36.51 -30.11 9.44
N ALA A 132 -36.90 -31.19 8.75
CA ALA A 132 -37.47 -31.09 7.41
C ALA A 132 -38.83 -30.37 7.39
N ARG A 133 -39.63 -30.47 8.46
CA ARG A 133 -40.88 -29.71 8.63
C ARG A 133 -40.60 -28.24 8.87
N LEU A 134 -39.64 -27.91 9.74
CA LEU A 134 -39.25 -26.53 10.04
C LEU A 134 -38.71 -25.81 8.80
N ILE A 135 -37.82 -26.44 8.04
CA ILE A 135 -37.28 -25.87 6.80
C ILE A 135 -38.40 -25.64 5.77
N ARG A 136 -39.35 -26.57 5.66
CA ARG A 136 -40.47 -26.46 4.71
C ARG A 136 -41.49 -25.39 5.12
N ALA A 137 -41.69 -25.19 6.42
CA ALA A 137 -42.51 -24.11 6.97
C ALA A 137 -41.86 -22.74 6.69
N GLU A 138 -40.56 -22.62 6.89
CA GLU A 138 -39.81 -21.38 6.65
C GLU A 138 -39.79 -20.99 5.17
N VAL A 139 -39.56 -21.95 4.27
CA VAL A 139 -39.59 -21.71 2.81
C VAL A 139 -40.97 -21.23 2.35
N ARG A 140 -42.06 -21.73 2.95
CA ARG A 140 -43.44 -21.31 2.65
C ARG A 140 -43.76 -19.92 3.19
N ALA A 141 -43.21 -19.56 4.36
CA ALA A 141 -43.33 -18.20 4.91
C ALA A 141 -42.56 -17.17 4.05
N ALA A 142 -41.40 -17.55 3.52
CA ALA A 142 -40.57 -16.69 2.68
C ALA A 142 -41.11 -16.46 1.26
N THR A 143 -41.96 -17.36 0.75
CA THR A 143 -42.53 -17.31 -0.61
C THR A 143 -43.94 -16.70 -0.69
N ALA A 144 -44.55 -16.32 0.43
CA ALA A 144 -45.84 -15.62 0.42
C ALA A 144 -45.72 -14.21 -0.20
N PRO A 145 -46.63 -13.80 -1.10
CA PRO A 145 -46.52 -12.53 -1.82
C PRO A 145 -46.62 -11.35 -0.84
N ARG A 146 -45.55 -10.54 -0.77
CA ARG A 146 -45.42 -9.32 0.07
C ARG A 146 -46.29 -8.15 -0.41
N GLY A 147 -47.56 -8.38 -0.73
CA GLY A 147 -48.48 -7.35 -1.24
C GLY A 147 -49.07 -6.40 -0.18
N GLY A 148 -48.86 -6.68 1.11
CA GLY A 148 -49.54 -5.95 2.20
C GLY A 148 -48.77 -4.80 2.85
N LEU A 149 -47.46 -4.67 2.59
CA LEU A 149 -46.61 -3.68 3.29
C LEU A 149 -46.89 -2.24 2.83
N LEU A 150 -47.13 -2.03 1.53
CA LEU A 150 -47.46 -0.71 0.98
C LEU A 150 -48.82 -0.18 1.44
N ALA A 151 -49.79 -1.08 1.71
CA ALA A 151 -51.10 -0.71 2.25
C ALA A 151 -51.03 -0.26 3.72
N ARG A 152 -50.08 -0.82 4.50
CA ARG A 152 -49.87 -0.43 5.91
C ARG A 152 -49.14 0.91 6.03
N VAL A 153 -48.17 1.17 5.16
CA VAL A 153 -47.45 2.46 5.15
C VAL A 153 -48.38 3.61 4.74
N ARG A 154 -49.27 3.40 3.76
CA ARG A 154 -50.20 4.45 3.32
C ARG A 154 -51.29 4.79 4.36
N ARG A 155 -51.61 3.89 5.28
CA ARG A 155 -52.53 4.15 6.40
C ARG A 155 -51.86 4.90 7.55
N ALA A 156 -50.56 4.72 7.76
CA ALA A 156 -49.81 5.41 8.82
C ALA A 156 -49.51 6.89 8.50
N VAL A 157 -49.52 7.28 7.21
CA VAL A 157 -49.21 8.66 6.78
C VAL A 157 -50.47 9.55 6.69
N ARG A 158 -51.66 9.01 6.95
CA ARG A 158 -52.93 9.75 6.80
C ARG A 158 -53.78 9.82 8.07
N GLY A 159 -53.19 9.51 9.22
CA GLY A 159 -53.78 9.68 10.55
C GLY A 159 -53.04 10.75 11.32
#